data_AF-A0A0F5PFX0-F1
#
_entry.id   AF-A0A0F5PFX0-F1
#
_cell.length_a   1.000
_cell.length_b   1.000
_cell.length_c   1.000
_cell.angle_alpha   90.00
_cell.angle_beta   90.00
_cell.angle_gamma   90.00
#
_symmetry.space_group_name_H-M   'P 1'
#
loop_
_entity.id
_entity.type
_entity.pdbx_description
1 polymer ?
#
loop_
_entity_poly.entity_id
_entity_poly.type
_entity_poly.pdbx_seq_one_letter_code
_entity_poly.pdbx_strand_id
1 'polypeptide(L)' 'MDPLLDEIERFLALTKMKPTRFSLDAVGDAHFVRHLRIGRQYYPRTALKARQYMREYAEQARAGQAGGHGVPVSAAA' A
#
# COMPACT_ATOMS: atom_id res chain seq x y z
N MET A 1 9.87 -16.03 -5.14
CA MET A 1 8.60 -15.29 -5.21
C MET A 1 8.27 -14.86 -3.80
N ASP A 2 8.29 -13.55 -3.53
CA ASP A 2 8.04 -13.00 -2.21
C ASP A 2 6.53 -12.78 -2.05
N PRO A 3 5.84 -13.45 -1.11
CA PRO A 3 4.37 -13.42 -1.06
C PRO A 3 3.82 -12.01 -0.81
N LEU A 4 4.58 -11.16 -0.11
CA LEU A 4 4.20 -9.77 0.13
C LEU A 4 4.25 -8.96 -1.18
N LEU A 5 5.23 -9.20 -2.05
CA LEU A 5 5.29 -8.55 -3.35
C LEU A 5 4.04 -8.87 -4.18
N ASP A 6 3.62 -10.14 -4.25
CA ASP A 6 2.40 -10.54 -4.96
C ASP A 6 1.12 -9.89 -4.40
N GLU A 7 1.02 -9.74 -3.08
CA GLU A 7 -0.08 -8.99 -2.44
C GLU A 7 -0.08 -7.51 -2.87
N ILE A 8 1.10 -6.87 -2.85
CA ILE A 8 1.26 -5.46 -3.19
C ILE A 8 0.98 -5.22 -4.67
N GLU A 9 1.53 -6.02 -5.58
CA GLU A 9 1.30 -5.84 -7.03
C GLU A 9 -0.18 -5.97 -7.39
N ARG A 10 -0.90 -6.92 -6.75
CA ARG A 10 -2.36 -7.04 -6.91
C ARG A 10 -3.09 -5.79 -6.40
N PHE A 11 -2.72 -5.28 -5.22
CA PHE A 11 -3.29 -4.06 -4.69
C PHE A 11 -3.06 -2.85 -5.62
N LEU A 12 -1.85 -2.67 -6.13
CA LEU A 12 -1.52 -1.59 -7.07
C LEU A 12 -2.29 -1.73 -8.40
N ALA A 13 -2.44 -2.95 -8.91
CA ALA A 13 -3.19 -3.21 -10.14
C ALA A 13 -4.70 -2.90 -10.00
N LEU A 14 -5.28 -3.19 -8.83
CA LEU A 14 -6.69 -2.93 -8.50
C LEU A 14 -6.95 -1.44 -8.27
N THR A 15 -6.10 -0.77 -7.49
CA THR A 15 -6.29 0.64 -7.10
C THR A 15 -5.75 1.62 -8.14
N LYS A 16 -4.99 1.15 -9.13
CA LYS A 16 -4.18 1.98 -10.05
C LYS A 16 -3.24 2.95 -9.33
N MET A 17 -2.90 2.66 -8.07
CA MET A 17 -2.00 3.47 -7.27
C MET A 17 -0.56 3.33 -7.79
N LYS A 18 0.18 4.45 -7.80
CA LYS A 18 1.60 4.43 -8.16
C LYS A 18 2.41 3.69 -7.08
N PRO A 19 3.34 2.80 -7.42
CA PRO A 19 4.15 2.07 -6.44
C PRO A 19 4.90 2.99 -5.47
N THR A 20 5.45 4.10 -5.96
CA THR A 20 6.16 5.09 -5.13
C THR A 20 5.24 5.74 -4.10
N ARG A 21 3.99 6.02 -4.47
CA ARG A 21 3.01 6.63 -3.55
C ARG A 21 2.63 5.65 -2.46
N PHE A 22 2.30 4.42 -2.83
CA PHE A 22 2.06 3.33 -1.87
C PHE A 22 3.23 3.17 -0.91
N SER A 23 4.45 3.16 -1.44
CA SER A 23 5.66 2.92 -0.66
C SER A 23 5.90 4.02 0.40
N LEU A 24 5.70 5.29 0.01
CA LEU A 24 5.76 6.43 0.93
C LEU A 24 4.65 6.38 1.98
N ASP A 25 3.40 6.18 1.57
CA ASP A 25 2.25 6.24 2.47
C ASP A 25 2.21 5.05 3.44
N ALA A 26 2.59 3.85 2.99
CA ALA A 26 2.48 2.63 3.77
C ALA A 26 3.65 2.42 4.74
N VAL A 27 4.88 2.74 4.30
CA VAL A 27 6.10 2.41 5.07
C VAL A 27 7.10 3.56 5.22
N GLY A 28 6.91 4.68 4.51
CA GLY A 28 7.82 5.83 4.54
C GLY A 28 9.10 5.69 3.72
N ASP A 29 9.20 4.69 2.83
CA ASP A 29 10.37 4.43 1.97
C ASP A 29 9.92 4.39 0.51
N ALA A 30 10.26 5.39 -0.29
CA ALA A 30 9.87 5.48 -1.71
C ALA A 30 10.35 4.32 -2.59
N HIS A 31 11.37 3.57 -2.16
CA HIS A 31 11.97 2.48 -2.91
C HIS A 31 11.50 1.09 -2.47
N PHE A 32 10.60 1.00 -1.49
CA PHE A 32 10.14 -0.26 -0.91
C PHE A 32 9.73 -1.31 -1.95
N VAL A 33 8.78 -0.98 -2.84
CA VAL A 33 8.30 -1.91 -3.87
C VAL A 33 9.40 -2.25 -4.88
N ARG A 34 10.24 -1.28 -5.25
CA ARG A 34 11.39 -1.53 -6.14
C ARG A 34 12.36 -2.53 -5.51
N HIS A 35 12.64 -2.40 -4.23
CA HIS A 35 13.51 -3.31 -3.49
C HIS A 35 12.92 -4.72 -3.38
N LEU A 36 11.62 -4.84 -3.14
CA LEU A 36 10.95 -6.15 -3.16
C LEU A 36 11.04 -6.82 -4.53
N ARG A 37 10.86 -6.07 -5.63
CA ARG A 37 10.97 -6.58 -7.01
C ARG A 37 12.34 -7.15 -7.36
N ILE A 38 13.41 -6.59 -6.78
CA ILE A 38 14.77 -7.10 -6.96
C ILE A 38 15.14 -8.19 -5.93
N GLY A 39 14.17 -8.67 -5.13
CA GLY A 39 14.36 -9.76 -4.17
C GLY A 39 14.94 -9.34 -2.82
N ARG A 40 14.96 -8.04 -2.49
CA ARG A 40 15.43 -7.59 -1.18
C ARG A 40 14.41 -7.94 -0.10
N GLN A 41 14.88 -8.53 0.99
CA GLN A 41 14.04 -8.84 2.14
C GLN A 41 13.93 -7.64 3.07
N TYR A 42 12.75 -7.47 3.67
CA TYR A 42 12.48 -6.46 4.68
C TYR A 42 12.08 -7.11 6.01
N TYR A 43 12.23 -6.35 7.09
CA TYR A 43 11.83 -6.81 8.42
C TYR A 43 10.32 -7.11 8.48
N PRO A 44 9.89 -8.11 9.27
CA PRO A 44 8.48 -8.46 9.43
C PRO A 44 7.59 -7.27 9.81
N ARG A 45 8.12 -6.33 10.62
CA ARG A 45 7.40 -5.12 11.03
C ARG A 45 7.06 -4.20 9.84
N THR A 46 7.94 -4.11 8.84
CA THR A 46 7.70 -3.32 7.63
C THR A 46 6.63 -3.97 6.75
N ALA A 47 6.69 -5.31 6.62
CA ALA A 47 5.67 -6.07 5.91
C ALA A 47 4.27 -5.90 6.55
N LEU A 48 4.20 -5.90 7.89
CA LEU A 48 2.96 -5.65 8.63
C LEU A 48 2.39 -4.26 8.36
N LYS A 49 3.22 -3.22 8.32
CA LYS A 49 2.77 -1.86 7.96
C LYS A 49 2.19 -1.80 6.55
N ALA A 50 2.87 -2.41 5.57
CA ALA A 50 2.38 -2.48 4.20
C ALA A 50 1.00 -3.17 4.11
N ARG A 51 0.84 -4.31 4.80
CA ARG A 51 -0.45 -5.02 4.88
C ARG A 51 -1.52 -4.23 5.63
N GLN A 52 -1.17 -3.54 6.70
CA GLN A 52 -2.10 -2.69 7.44
C GLN A 52 -2.65 -1.58 6.55
N TYR A 53 -1.77 -0.87 5.84
CA TYR A 53 -2.18 0.17 4.89
C TYR A 53 -3.15 -0.36 3.82
N MET A 54 -2.85 -1.51 3.21
CA MET A 54 -3.75 -2.11 2.20
C MET A 54 -5.14 -2.42 2.76
N ARG A 55 -5.21 -2.91 4.02
CA ARG A 55 -6.49 -3.17 4.70
C ARG A 55 -7.24 -1.89 5.00
N GLU A 56 -6.57 -0.89 5.58
CA GLU A 56 -7.18 0.41 5.90
C GLU A 56 -7.71 1.10 4.64
N TYR A 57 -6.96 1.04 3.54
CA TYR A 57 -7.39 1.56 2.25
C TYR A 57 -8.64 0.83 1.73
N ALA A 58 -8.69 -0.51 1.82
CA ALA A 58 -9.85 -1.29 1.40
C ALA A 58 -11.09 -0.99 2.25
N GLU A 59 -10.94 -0.85 3.56
CA GLU A 59 -12.02 -0.48 4.48
C GLU A 59 -12.55 0.93 4.19
N GLN A 60 -11.65 1.90 3.96
CA GLN A 60 -12.03 3.26 3.56
C GLN A 60 -12.74 3.29 2.21
N ALA A 61 -12.24 2.54 1.22
CA ALA A 61 -12.88 2.42 -0.09
C ALA A 61 -14.29 1.81 0.03
N ARG A 62 -14.48 0.83 0.92
CA ARG A 62 -15.78 0.21 1.21
C ARG A 62 -16.72 1.17 1.96
N ALA A 63 -16.21 1.89 2.95
CA ALA A 63 -16.98 2.90 3.69
C ALA A 63 -17.41 4.08 2.79
N GLY A 64 -16.51 4.53 1.90
CA GLY A 64 -16.81 5.55 0.87
C GLY A 64 -17.66 5.05 -0.30
N GLN A 65 -17.95 3.75 -0.39
CA GLN A 65 -18.97 3.19 -1.28
C GLN A 65 -20.38 3.23 -0.65
N ALA A 66 -20.48 3.41 0.68
CA ALA A 66 -21.75 3.70 1.36
C ALA A 66 -22.11 5.21 1.38
N GLY A 67 -21.17 6.08 0.98
CA GLY A 67 -21.38 7.51 0.75
C GLY A 67 -20.35 7.99 -0.27
N GLY A 68 -20.77 8.10 -1.53
CA GLY A 68 -19.91 8.17 -2.71
C GLY A 68 -18.73 9.14 -2.65
N HIS A 69 -17.59 8.64 -3.12
CA HIS A 69 -16.44 9.37 -3.68
C HIS A 69 -15.73 10.37 -2.74
N GLY A 70 -14.78 9.84 -1.96
CA GLY A 70 -13.76 10.66 -1.32
C GLY A 70 -12.56 9.80 -0.94
N VAL A 71 -11.42 9.99 -1.59
CA VAL A 71 -10.14 9.53 -1.08
C VAL A 71 -9.65 10.63 -0.13
N PRO A 72 -9.66 10.46 1.21
CA PRO A 72 -8.97 11.39 2.07
C PRO A 72 -7.48 11.10 1.95
N VAL A 73 -6.79 11.87 1.10
CA VAL A 73 -5.35 12.07 1.30
C VAL A 73 -5.20 12.81 2.62
N SER A 74 -4.82 12.08 3.66
CA SER A 74 -4.65 12.63 4.99
C SER A 74 -3.75 13.86 4.91
N ALA A 75 -4.29 14.97 5.41
CA ALA A 75 -3.57 16.16 5.79
C ALA A 75 -2.34 15.78 6.63
N ALA A 76 -1.19 16.29 6.23
CA ALA A 76 -0.05 16.49 7.12
C ALA A 76 0.19 18.00 7.14
N ALA A 77 -0.13 18.57 8.32
CA ALA A 77 0.17 19.88 8.90
C ALA A 77 0.66 21.01 7.97
#